data_AF-A0A7W1B356-F1
#
_entry.id   AF-A0A7W1B356-F1
#
_cell.length_a   1.000
_cell.length_b   1.000
_cell.length_c   1.000
_cell.angle_alpha   90.00
_cell.angle_beta   90.00
_cell.angle_gamma   90.00
#
_symmetry.space_group_name_H-M   'P 1'
#
loop_
_entity.id
_entity.type
_entity.pdbx_description
1 polymer ?
#
loop_
_entity_poly.entity_id
_entity_poly.type
_entity_poly.pdbx_seq_one_letter_code
_entity_poly.pdbx_strand_id
1 'polypeptide(L)'
;MTATTGSGPSLSKARTDADGPDKKLGLVLLVISAAQLMVVLDATIVNIALPSIQRDLELSAASLQWVITAYTLAFGSLLLLGGRAGDILGRKRVFIFGIALFSLGSLLGGLAWNQPTLLFGRVVQGLGAAVAAPTALSLIATEFPEGKPRNQALAVYAAMSGAGAAIGLILGGVLTD
;
A
#
# COMPACT_ATOMS: atom_id res chain seq x y z
N MET A 1 41.87 61.77 -5.38
CA MET A 1 42.68 60.55 -5.14
C MET A 1 42.52 60.14 -3.69
N THR A 2 41.62 59.20 -3.43
CA THR A 2 41.68 58.22 -2.33
C THR A 2 40.56 57.22 -2.61
N ALA A 3 40.97 55.98 -2.82
CA ALA A 3 40.15 54.85 -3.19
C ALA A 3 39.64 54.11 -1.94
N THR A 4 38.83 53.08 -2.19
CA THR A 4 38.45 51.95 -1.31
C THR A 4 37.30 52.23 -0.33
N THR A 5 36.29 51.38 -0.16
CA THR A 5 36.15 49.95 -0.48
C THR A 5 34.67 49.57 -0.53
N GLY A 6 34.29 48.75 -1.52
CA GLY A 6 32.95 48.17 -1.63
C GLY A 6 32.72 47.09 -0.58
N SER A 7 31.50 47.06 -0.03
CA SER A 7 30.97 45.94 0.76
C SER A 7 29.68 45.47 0.08
N GLY A 8 29.81 44.55 -0.88
CA GLY A 8 28.67 43.83 -1.41
C GLY A 8 28.20 42.80 -0.37
N PRO A 9 26.90 42.68 -0.06
CA PRO A 9 26.42 41.65 0.83
C PRO A 9 26.67 40.26 0.21
N SER A 10 27.33 39.40 0.98
CA SER A 10 27.69 38.04 0.64
C SER A 10 26.45 37.17 0.38
N LEU A 11 26.15 36.90 -0.89
CA LEU A 11 25.16 35.90 -1.33
C LEU A 11 25.69 34.47 -1.21
N SER A 12 26.37 34.14 -0.12
CA SER A 12 26.89 32.81 0.13
C SER A 12 26.56 32.41 1.55
N LYS A 13 25.61 31.46 1.67
CA LYS A 13 25.40 30.50 2.76
C LYS A 13 23.96 30.46 3.34
N ALA A 14 22.97 30.22 2.47
CA ALA A 14 21.62 29.85 2.89
C ALA A 14 20.93 28.92 1.89
N ARG A 15 21.60 27.81 1.50
CA ARG A 15 20.99 26.79 0.61
C ARG A 15 21.11 25.37 1.15
N THR A 16 21.20 25.22 2.46
CA THR A 16 21.34 23.90 3.11
C THR A 16 20.11 23.46 3.92
N ASP A 17 19.08 24.30 4.06
CA ASP A 17 17.91 24.00 4.91
C ASP A 17 16.63 23.67 4.12
N ALA A 18 16.66 23.76 2.79
CA ALA A 18 15.50 23.49 1.92
C ALA A 18 15.24 21.99 1.66
N ASP A 19 16.00 21.10 2.30
CA ASP A 19 15.92 19.65 2.10
C ASP A 19 14.96 18.94 3.10
N GLY A 20 14.41 19.69 4.06
CA GLY A 20 13.90 19.16 5.35
C GLY A 20 12.45 18.63 5.39
N PRO A 21 11.40 19.35 4.96
CA PRO A 21 10.01 18.88 5.07
C PRO A 21 9.49 18.18 3.80
N ASP A 22 9.83 18.69 2.62
CA ASP A 22 9.26 18.24 1.35
C ASP A 22 9.73 16.84 0.95
N LYS A 23 11.00 16.51 1.23
CA LYS A 23 11.54 15.15 1.01
C LYS A 23 10.87 14.10 1.88
N LYS A 24 10.52 14.45 3.12
CA LYS A 24 9.83 13.55 4.05
C LYS A 24 8.41 13.27 3.57
N LEU A 25 7.67 14.31 3.16
CA LEU A 25 6.32 14.14 2.60
C LEU A 25 6.34 13.32 1.30
N GLY A 26 7.32 13.54 0.43
CA GLY A 26 7.52 12.72 -0.77
C GLY A 26 7.74 11.24 -0.44
N LEU A 27 8.56 10.94 0.57
CA LEU A 27 8.80 9.57 1.01
C LEU A 27 7.57 8.93 1.65
N VAL A 28 6.81 9.67 2.46
CA VAL A 28 5.53 9.21 3.02
C VAL A 28 4.54 8.89 1.91
N LEU A 29 4.40 9.78 0.92
CA LEU A 29 3.53 9.55 -0.22
C LEU A 29 3.95 8.30 -1.00
N LEU A 30 5.24 8.16 -1.31
CA LEU A 30 5.77 7.01 -2.02
C LEU A 30 5.45 5.69 -1.30
N VAL A 31 5.67 5.63 0.02
CA VAL A 31 5.38 4.43 0.81
C VAL A 31 3.89 4.11 0.84
N ILE A 32 3.03 5.12 1.02
CA ILE A 32 1.58 4.94 1.02
C ILE A 32 1.06 4.51 -0.37
N SER A 33 1.58 5.11 -1.44
CA SER A 33 1.25 4.75 -2.81
C SER A 33 1.71 3.34 -3.17
N ALA A 34 2.92 2.95 -2.76
CA ALA A 34 3.43 1.59 -2.95
C ALA A 34 2.57 0.57 -2.19
N ALA A 35 2.19 0.86 -0.96
CA ALA A 35 1.27 0.03 -0.19
C ALA A 35 -0.10 -0.09 -0.87
N GLN A 36 -0.64 1.00 -1.39
CA GLN A 36 -1.93 0.97 -2.08
C GLN A 36 -1.87 0.13 -3.35
N LEU A 37 -0.82 0.31 -4.16
CA LEU A 37 -0.60 -0.48 -5.35
C LEU A 37 -0.43 -1.96 -5.00
N MET A 38 0.32 -2.27 -3.94
CA MET A 38 0.54 -3.64 -3.44
C MET A 38 -0.79 -4.33 -3.08
N VAL A 39 -1.67 -3.65 -2.34
CA VAL A 39 -2.99 -4.19 -1.94
C VAL A 39 -3.87 -4.46 -3.16
N VAL A 40 -3.85 -3.56 -4.15
CA VAL A 40 -4.65 -3.70 -5.38
C VAL A 40 -4.11 -4.83 -6.26
N LEU A 41 -2.78 -4.89 -6.43
CA LEU A 41 -2.13 -5.92 -7.23
C LEU A 41 -2.30 -7.32 -6.63
N ASP A 42 -2.45 -7.47 -5.31
CA ASP A 42 -2.73 -8.78 -4.73
C ASP A 42 -4.00 -9.39 -5.32
N ALA A 43 -5.15 -8.72 -5.20
CA ALA A 43 -6.41 -9.27 -5.71
C ALA A 43 -6.30 -9.65 -7.20
N THR A 44 -5.60 -8.83 -7.99
CA THR A 44 -5.28 -9.10 -9.38
C THR A 44 -4.43 -10.37 -9.57
N ILE A 45 -3.26 -10.44 -8.94
CA ILE A 45 -2.30 -11.55 -9.08
C ILE A 45 -2.97 -12.87 -8.74
N VAL A 46 -3.80 -12.86 -7.70
CA VAL A 46 -4.49 -14.04 -7.21
C VAL A 46 -5.47 -14.55 -8.23
N ASN A 47 -6.33 -13.68 -8.77
CA ASN A 47 -7.30 -14.05 -9.80
C ASN A 47 -6.61 -14.64 -11.03
N ILE A 48 -5.49 -14.05 -11.43
CA ILE A 48 -4.67 -14.52 -12.55
C ILE A 48 -4.03 -15.88 -12.23
N ALA A 49 -3.60 -16.09 -10.99
CA ALA A 49 -2.95 -17.32 -10.57
C ALA A 49 -3.94 -18.46 -10.23
N LEU A 50 -5.25 -18.18 -10.08
CA LEU A 50 -6.24 -19.19 -9.69
C LEU A 50 -6.21 -20.47 -10.52
N PRO A 51 -6.12 -20.43 -11.87
CA PRO A 51 -6.05 -21.65 -12.68
C PRO A 51 -4.79 -22.49 -12.40
N SER A 52 -3.66 -21.84 -12.12
CA SER A 52 -2.42 -22.54 -11.75
C SER A 52 -2.49 -23.08 -10.33
N ILE A 53 -2.97 -22.28 -9.37
CA ILE A 53 -3.24 -22.71 -7.98
C ILE A 53 -4.16 -23.94 -7.96
N GLN A 54 -5.20 -23.95 -8.80
CA GLN A 54 -6.11 -25.08 -8.91
C GLN A 54 -5.40 -26.37 -9.34
N ARG A 55 -4.55 -26.28 -10.37
CA ARG A 55 -3.83 -27.43 -10.92
C ARG A 55 -2.74 -27.91 -9.98
N ASP A 56 -1.95 -26.99 -9.42
CA ASP A 56 -0.78 -27.31 -8.60
C ASP A 56 -1.16 -27.86 -7.21
N LEU A 57 -2.30 -27.43 -6.65
CA LEU A 57 -2.81 -27.87 -5.35
C LEU A 57 -4.04 -28.78 -5.44
N GLU A 58 -4.43 -29.19 -6.65
CA GLU A 58 -5.58 -30.05 -6.93
C GLU A 58 -6.89 -29.58 -6.26
N LEU A 59 -7.13 -28.26 -6.27
CA LEU A 59 -8.27 -27.66 -5.56
C LEU A 59 -9.60 -27.88 -6.27
N SER A 60 -10.66 -28.08 -5.48
CA SER A 60 -12.04 -28.01 -5.98
C SER A 60 -12.46 -26.58 -6.30
N ALA A 61 -13.47 -26.41 -7.15
CA ALA A 61 -14.02 -25.08 -7.47
C ALA A 61 -14.52 -24.32 -6.22
N ALA A 62 -15.11 -25.05 -5.27
CA ALA A 62 -15.51 -24.46 -3.98
C ALA A 62 -14.31 -23.94 -3.18
N SER A 63 -13.19 -24.64 -3.24
CA SER A 63 -11.96 -24.25 -2.53
C SER A 63 -11.33 -23.00 -3.14
N LEU A 64 -11.35 -22.85 -4.47
CA LEU A 64 -10.90 -21.62 -5.14
C LEU A 64 -11.75 -20.41 -4.75
N GLN A 65 -13.07 -20.57 -4.66
CA GLN A 65 -13.94 -19.49 -4.20
C GLN A 65 -13.57 -19.03 -2.78
N TRP A 66 -13.16 -19.96 -1.92
CA TRP A 66 -12.69 -19.65 -0.58
C TRP A 66 -11.36 -18.90 -0.56
N VAL A 67 -10.49 -19.08 -1.55
CA VAL A 67 -9.23 -18.31 -1.66
C VAL A 67 -9.51 -16.82 -1.76
N ILE A 68 -10.49 -16.41 -2.58
CA ILE A 68 -10.91 -15.00 -2.69
C ILE A 68 -11.69 -14.59 -1.44
N THR A 69 -12.67 -15.42 -1.05
CA THR A 69 -13.63 -15.10 0.02
C THR A 69 -12.97 -14.92 1.38
N ALA A 70 -11.97 -15.75 1.71
CA ALA A 70 -11.27 -15.66 3.01
C ALA A 70 -10.56 -14.31 3.19
N TYR A 71 -9.92 -13.82 2.12
CA TYR A 71 -9.28 -12.49 2.12
C TYR A 71 -10.33 -11.38 2.29
N THR A 72 -11.38 -11.39 1.46
CA THR A 72 -12.39 -10.32 1.49
C THR A 72 -13.18 -10.30 2.80
N LEU A 73 -13.46 -11.47 3.39
CA LEU A 73 -14.07 -11.58 4.70
C LEU A 73 -13.17 -11.01 5.79
N ALA A 74 -11.90 -11.42 5.86
CA ALA A 74 -10.97 -10.89 6.85
C ALA A 74 -10.78 -9.36 6.69
N PHE A 75 -10.62 -8.91 5.44
CA PHE A 75 -10.48 -7.50 5.11
C PHE A 75 -11.71 -6.68 5.54
N GLY A 76 -12.89 -7.07 5.06
CA GLY A 76 -14.13 -6.33 5.29
C GLY A 76 -14.59 -6.36 6.75
N SER A 77 -14.50 -7.52 7.41
CA SER A 77 -14.96 -7.67 8.81
C SER A 77 -14.13 -6.88 9.81
N LEU A 78 -12.85 -6.65 9.51
CA LEU A 78 -11.92 -5.99 10.43
C LEU A 78 -11.48 -4.61 9.97
N LEU A 79 -11.99 -4.11 8.83
CA LEU A 79 -11.64 -2.80 8.29
C LEU A 79 -11.87 -1.67 9.31
N LEU A 80 -13.05 -1.66 9.94
CA LEU A 80 -13.41 -0.65 10.93
C LEU A 80 -12.55 -0.79 12.20
N LEU A 81 -12.23 -2.02 12.59
CA LEU A 81 -11.35 -2.29 13.74
C LEU A 81 -9.93 -1.81 13.47
N GLY A 82 -9.39 -2.07 12.27
CA GLY A 82 -8.07 -1.62 11.84
C GLY A 82 -7.95 -0.11 11.83
N GLY A 83 -8.97 0.60 11.33
CA GLY A 83 -9.03 2.07 11.39
C GLY A 83 -8.99 2.58 12.83
N ARG A 84 -9.85 2.04 13.70
CA ARG A 84 -9.90 2.41 15.12
C ARG A 84 -8.60 2.09 15.86
N ALA A 85 -7.97 0.96 15.56
CA ALA A 85 -6.66 0.60 16.12
C ALA A 85 -5.59 1.64 15.73
N GLY A 86 -5.63 2.12 14.48
CA GLY A 86 -4.76 3.21 14.01
C GLY A 86 -4.91 4.51 14.78
N ASP A 87 -6.16 4.88 15.11
CA ASP A 87 -6.45 6.09 15.86
C ASP A 87 -6.00 6.01 17.33
N ILE A 88 -6.08 4.83 17.95
CA ILE A 88 -5.73 4.63 19.37
C ILE A 88 -4.23 4.36 19.57
N LEU A 89 -3.64 3.48 18.76
CA LEU A 89 -2.27 2.97 18.95
C LEU A 89 -1.21 3.77 18.17
N GLY A 90 -1.67 4.71 17.34
CA GLY A 90 -0.82 5.56 16.51
C GLY A 90 -0.72 5.07 15.07
N ARG A 91 -1.16 5.92 14.14
CA ARG A 91 -1.36 5.62 12.72
C ARG A 91 -0.12 5.06 12.03
N LYS A 92 1.04 5.67 12.25
CA LYS A 92 2.31 5.24 11.62
C LYS A 92 2.72 3.82 12.04
N ARG A 93 2.65 3.51 13.34
CA ARG A 93 3.05 2.19 13.86
C ARG A 93 2.11 1.10 13.37
N VAL A 94 0.81 1.39 13.42
CA VAL A 94 -0.24 0.48 12.97
C VAL A 94 -0.19 0.24 11.46
N PHE A 95 0.08 1.28 10.66
CA PHE A 95 0.29 1.14 9.22
C PHE A 95 1.48 0.21 8.90
N ILE A 96 2.63 0.42 9.53
CA ILE A 96 3.82 -0.43 9.33
C ILE A 96 3.51 -1.88 9.73
N PHE A 97 2.82 -2.09 10.85
CA PHE A 97 2.37 -3.42 11.26
C PHE A 97 1.43 -4.06 10.23
N GLY A 98 0.46 -3.31 9.72
CA GLY A 98 -0.46 -3.78 8.68
C GLY A 98 0.28 -4.22 7.41
N ILE A 99 1.26 -3.44 6.94
CA ILE A 99 2.09 -3.79 5.78
C ILE A 99 2.96 -5.01 6.05
N ALA A 100 3.55 -5.13 7.24
CA ALA A 100 4.33 -6.31 7.61
C ALA A 100 3.47 -7.57 7.64
N LEU A 101 2.26 -7.48 8.22
CA LEU A 101 1.30 -8.58 8.28
C LEU A 101 0.80 -8.97 6.89
N PHE A 102 0.50 -7.98 6.05
CA PHE A 102 0.13 -8.21 4.65
C PHE A 102 1.25 -8.94 3.91
N SER A 103 2.48 -8.46 4.02
CA SER A 103 3.65 -9.07 3.36
C SER A 103 3.89 -10.50 3.82
N LEU A 104 3.70 -10.78 5.11
CA LEU A 104 3.78 -12.14 5.65
C LEU A 104 2.69 -13.03 5.06
N GLY A 105 1.46 -12.54 4.98
CA GLY A 105 0.35 -13.25 4.34
C GLY A 105 0.63 -13.54 2.86
N SER A 106 1.19 -12.57 2.12
CA SER A 106 1.61 -12.76 0.73
C SER A 106 2.70 -13.82 0.59
N LEU A 107 3.68 -13.84 1.50
CA LEU A 107 4.74 -14.85 1.51
C LEU A 107 4.17 -16.25 1.79
N LEU A 108 3.28 -16.37 2.77
CA LEU A 108 2.60 -17.63 3.07
C LEU A 108 1.75 -18.12 1.90
N GLY A 109 1.06 -17.21 1.20
CA GLY A 109 0.30 -17.52 -0.01
C GLY A 109 1.19 -17.97 -1.17
N GLY A 110 2.33 -17.32 -1.39
CA GLY A 110 3.28 -17.66 -2.44
C GLY A 110 4.05 -18.97 -2.20
N LEU A 111 4.20 -19.36 -0.93
CA LEU A 111 4.85 -20.63 -0.54
C LEU A 111 3.84 -21.73 -0.18
N ALA A 112 2.55 -21.52 -0.41
CA ALA A 112 1.53 -22.46 0.01
C ALA A 112 1.65 -23.80 -0.71
N TRP A 113 1.69 -24.89 0.06
CA TRP A 113 1.78 -26.26 -0.44
C TRP A 113 0.47 -27.05 -0.33
N ASN A 114 -0.57 -26.46 0.27
CA ASN A 114 -1.90 -27.05 0.37
C ASN A 114 -2.98 -25.97 0.62
N GLN A 115 -4.25 -26.37 0.49
CA GLN A 115 -5.40 -25.47 0.66
C GLN A 115 -5.43 -24.76 2.02
N PRO A 116 -5.27 -25.43 3.19
CA PRO A 116 -5.30 -24.73 4.47
C PRO A 116 -4.21 -23.66 4.61
N THR A 117 -3.00 -23.93 4.11
CA THR A 117 -1.87 -22.98 4.17
C THR A 117 -2.16 -21.75 3.30
N LEU A 118 -2.71 -21.95 2.10
CA LEU A 118 -3.12 -20.87 1.21
C LEU A 118 -4.23 -20.00 1.85
N LEU A 119 -5.27 -20.63 2.41
CA LEU A 119 -6.37 -19.94 3.07
C LEU A 119 -5.90 -19.17 4.31
N PHE A 120 -4.99 -19.75 5.10
CA PHE A 120 -4.41 -19.07 6.24
C PHE A 120 -3.62 -17.84 5.81
N GLY A 121 -2.78 -17.97 4.77
CA GLY A 121 -2.09 -16.84 4.16
C GLY A 121 -3.05 -15.73 3.72
N ARG A 122 -4.17 -16.09 3.08
CA ARG A 122 -5.23 -15.16 2.66
C ARG A 122 -5.87 -14.41 3.81
N VAL A 123 -6.20 -15.11 4.89
CA VAL A 123 -6.76 -14.48 6.09
C VAL A 123 -5.75 -13.49 6.66
N VAL A 124 -4.51 -13.92 6.90
CA VAL A 124 -3.42 -13.07 7.43
C VAL A 124 -3.22 -11.83 6.55
N GLN A 125 -3.25 -12.01 5.23
CA GLN A 125 -3.11 -10.92 4.29
C GLN A 125 -4.28 -9.93 4.34
N GLY A 126 -5.52 -10.44 4.44
CA GLY A 126 -6.73 -9.65 4.64
C GLY A 126 -6.70 -8.86 5.96
N LEU A 127 -6.16 -9.43 7.04
CA LEU A 127 -5.92 -8.72 8.30
C LEU A 127 -4.95 -7.56 8.10
N GLY A 128 -3.84 -7.79 7.42
CA GLY A 128 -2.86 -6.75 7.10
C GLY A 128 -3.47 -5.61 6.29
N ALA A 129 -4.27 -5.95 5.27
CA ALA A 129 -4.99 -4.97 4.45
C ALA A 129 -6.01 -4.17 5.27
N ALA A 130 -6.75 -4.83 6.16
CA ALA A 130 -7.79 -4.21 7.00
C ALA A 130 -7.22 -3.13 7.92
N VAL A 131 -5.97 -3.31 8.32
CA VAL A 131 -5.22 -2.36 9.14
C VAL A 131 -4.57 -1.28 8.28
N ALA A 132 -3.89 -1.68 7.19
CA ALA A 132 -3.11 -0.77 6.35
C ALA A 132 -3.98 0.24 5.58
N ALA A 133 -5.09 -0.19 4.98
CA ALA A 133 -5.91 0.66 4.13
C ALA A 133 -6.52 1.90 4.84
N PRO A 134 -7.23 1.75 5.98
CA PRO A 134 -7.77 2.91 6.68
C PRO A 134 -6.67 3.77 7.31
N THR A 135 -5.56 3.17 7.77
CA THR A 135 -4.44 3.93 8.34
C THR A 135 -3.67 4.72 7.30
N ALA A 136 -3.56 4.23 6.06
CA ALA A 136 -2.97 4.95 4.94
C ALA A 136 -3.72 6.25 4.63
N LEU A 137 -5.06 6.18 4.51
CA LEU A 137 -5.90 7.36 4.29
C LEU A 137 -5.80 8.35 5.45
N SER A 138 -5.82 7.85 6.68
CA SER A 138 -5.64 8.66 7.88
C SER A 138 -4.26 9.34 7.92
N LEU A 139 -3.19 8.66 7.50
CA LEU A 139 -1.85 9.25 7.39
C LEU A 139 -1.82 10.36 6.32
N ILE A 140 -2.43 10.15 5.15
CA ILE A 140 -2.55 11.23 4.15
C ILE A 140 -3.28 12.43 4.75
N ALA A 141 -4.39 12.20 5.46
CA ALA A 141 -5.19 13.25 6.04
C ALA A 141 -4.51 14.02 7.18
N THR A 142 -3.50 13.45 7.85
CA THR A 142 -2.84 14.10 9.00
C THR A 142 -1.43 14.59 8.73
N GLU A 143 -0.68 13.92 7.85
CA GLU A 143 0.70 14.31 7.53
C GLU A 143 0.73 15.38 6.43
N PHE A 144 -0.28 15.44 5.55
CA PHE A 144 -0.31 16.41 4.45
C PHE A 144 -1.12 17.66 4.83
N PRO A 145 -0.54 18.87 4.63
CA PRO A 145 -1.25 20.13 4.81
C PRO A 145 -2.52 20.22 3.97
N GLU A 146 -3.53 20.91 4.50
CA GLU A 146 -4.81 21.13 3.83
C GLU A 146 -4.66 21.87 2.49
N GLY A 147 -5.58 21.61 1.57
CA GLY A 147 -5.58 22.18 0.23
C GLY A 147 -4.79 21.34 -0.78
N LYS A 148 -3.96 22.00 -1.59
CA LYS A 148 -3.31 21.38 -2.75
C LYS A 148 -2.45 20.14 -2.41
N PRO A 149 -1.60 20.13 -1.36
CA PRO A 149 -0.74 18.98 -1.07
C PRO A 149 -1.52 17.71 -0.72
N ARG A 150 -2.52 17.80 0.17
CA ARG A 150 -3.39 16.67 0.54
C ARG A 150 -4.22 16.17 -0.64
N ASN A 151 -4.78 17.08 -1.45
CA ASN A 151 -5.56 16.70 -2.63
C ASN A 151 -4.70 15.95 -3.65
N GLN A 152 -3.45 16.37 -3.86
CA GLN A 152 -2.50 15.66 -4.72
C GLN A 152 -2.15 14.28 -4.16
N ALA A 153 -1.92 14.17 -2.84
CA ALA A 153 -1.64 12.88 -2.21
C ALA A 153 -2.81 11.90 -2.35
N LEU A 154 -4.05 12.36 -2.11
CA LEU A 154 -5.26 11.56 -2.33
C LEU A 154 -5.45 11.19 -3.81
N ALA A 155 -5.15 12.10 -4.74
CA ALA A 155 -5.22 11.83 -6.16
C ALA A 155 -4.22 10.75 -6.59
N VAL A 156 -2.97 10.80 -6.09
CA VAL A 156 -1.97 9.76 -6.35
C VAL A 156 -2.42 8.42 -5.74
N TYR A 157 -2.93 8.42 -4.51
CA TYR A 157 -3.48 7.21 -3.89
C TYR A 157 -4.60 6.59 -4.72
N ALA A 158 -5.56 7.39 -5.21
CA ALA A 158 -6.62 6.94 -6.09
C ALA A 158 -6.10 6.45 -7.46
N ALA A 159 -5.11 7.14 -8.03
CA ALA A 159 -4.48 6.75 -9.28
C ALA A 159 -3.79 5.38 -9.18
N MET A 160 -3.18 5.04 -8.03
CA MET A 160 -2.59 3.71 -7.81
C MET A 160 -3.65 2.60 -7.82
N SER A 161 -4.86 2.87 -7.30
CA SER A 161 -5.98 1.94 -7.41
C SER A 161 -6.37 1.67 -8.87
N GLY A 162 -6.47 2.73 -9.67
CA GLY A 162 -6.77 2.62 -11.10
C GLY A 162 -5.67 1.91 -11.89
N ALA A 163 -4.40 2.23 -11.60
CA ALA A 163 -3.24 1.61 -12.24
C ALA A 163 -3.19 0.10 -11.98
N GLY A 164 -3.39 -0.33 -10.73
CA GLY A 164 -3.41 -1.75 -10.39
C GLY A 164 -4.54 -2.51 -11.10
N ALA A 165 -5.73 -1.92 -11.20
CA ALA A 165 -6.85 -2.50 -11.94
C ALA A 165 -6.53 -2.67 -13.44
N ALA A 166 -5.93 -1.64 -14.07
CA ALA A 166 -5.52 -1.70 -15.47
C ALA A 166 -4.44 -2.75 -15.74
N ILE A 167 -3.42 -2.81 -14.88
CA ILE A 167 -2.38 -3.86 -14.94
C ILE A 167 -3.02 -5.23 -14.85
N GLY A 168 -4.01 -5.40 -13.97
CA GLY A 168 -4.71 -6.67 -13.82
C GLY A 168 -5.55 -7.09 -15.00
N LEU A 169 -6.24 -6.16 -15.66
CA LEU A 169 -6.95 -6.46 -16.90
C LEU A 169 -5.98 -6.92 -18.00
N ILE A 170 -4.85 -6.23 -18.16
CA ILE A 170 -3.87 -6.55 -19.19
C ILE A 170 -3.26 -7.92 -18.95
N LEU A 171 -2.75 -8.18 -17.73
CA LEU A 171 -2.13 -9.46 -17.39
C LEU A 171 -3.15 -10.60 -17.39
N GLY A 172 -4.38 -10.35 -16.95
CA GLY A 172 -5.46 -11.33 -17.02
C GLY A 172 -5.84 -11.70 -18.46
N GLY A 173 -5.92 -10.72 -19.36
CA GLY A 173 -6.18 -10.95 -20.78
C GLY A 173 -5.08 -11.80 -21.43
N VAL A 174 -3.82 -11.42 -21.21
CA VAL A 174 -2.66 -12.15 -21.77
C VAL A 174 -2.53 -13.60 -21.27
N LEU A 175 -3.05 -13.91 -20.08
CA LEU A 175 -3.02 -15.28 -19.54
C LEU A 175 -4.27 -16.12 -19.86
N THR A 176 -5.32 -15.49 -20.38
CA THR A 176 -6.59 -16.18 -20.73
C THR A 176 -6.62 -16.62 -22.19
N ASP A 177 -5.83 -15.98 -23.06
CA ASP A 177 -5.58 -16.37 -24.45
C ASP A 177 -4.31 -17.23 -24.58
#